data_AF-A0A1M6SLQ0-F1
#
_entry.id   AF-A0A1M6SLQ0-F1
#
_cell.length_a   1.000
_cell.length_b   1.000
_cell.length_c   1.000
_cell.angle_alpha   90.00
_cell.angle_beta   90.00
_cell.angle_gamma   90.00
#
_symmetry.space_group_name_H-M   'P 1'
#
loop_
_entity.id
_entity.type
_entity.pdbx_description
1 polymer ?
#
loop_
_entity_poly.entity_id
_entity_poly.type
_entity_poly.pdbx_seq_one_letter_code
_entity_poly.pdbx_strand_id
1 'polypeptide(L)'
;MKNPFKDLTRYIEWKERFLEDYGKIREEDLKTIEEDIRDLFPNPERRLLLALRSMYLGGMEKRVEDEEIRRWTNFAGVETYRTFNSFPHLSDLELAFVFYAIGKIFVPLLLHERGVKSESFKRLSKEDQEKAVMDELDVIWENHLIRVLQILPYLDLNSTSN
;
A
#
# COMPACT_ATOMS: atom_id res chain seq x y z
N MET A 1 24.40 -1.05 20.43
CA MET A 1 23.94 -0.23 19.28
C MET A 1 23.00 -1.07 18.42
N LYS A 2 21.74 -0.65 18.21
CA LYS A 2 20.87 -1.30 17.21
C LYS A 2 21.48 -1.05 15.83
N ASN A 3 21.69 -2.10 15.04
CA ASN A 3 22.25 -2.00 13.69
C ASN A 3 21.34 -1.09 12.85
N PRO A 4 21.81 0.06 12.33
CA PRO A 4 20.99 0.99 11.54
C PRO A 4 20.42 0.35 10.26
N PHE A 5 20.98 -0.78 9.82
CA PHE A 5 20.50 -1.54 8.67
C PHE A 5 19.44 -2.61 9.02
N LYS A 6 19.21 -2.90 10.31
CA LYS A 6 18.23 -3.92 10.72
C LYS A 6 16.81 -3.54 10.29
N ASP A 7 16.48 -2.25 10.36
CA ASP A 7 15.17 -1.73 9.94
C ASP A 7 14.98 -1.76 8.41
N LEU A 8 16.07 -1.86 7.65
CA LEU A 8 16.03 -1.99 6.18
C LEU A 8 15.98 -3.46 5.73
N THR A 9 16.53 -4.37 6.54
CA THR A 9 16.59 -5.82 6.24
C THR A 9 15.20 -6.40 5.99
N ARG A 10 14.18 -5.97 6.76
CA ARG A 10 12.79 -6.41 6.58
C ARG A 10 12.25 -6.17 5.16
N TYR A 11 12.67 -5.10 4.49
CA TYR A 11 12.17 -4.78 3.14
C TYR A 11 12.86 -5.66 2.09
N ILE A 12 14.14 -5.99 2.31
CA ILE A 12 14.87 -6.93 1.47
C ILE A 12 14.22 -8.32 1.53
N GLU A 13 13.88 -8.78 2.72
CA GLU A 13 13.19 -10.06 2.95
C GLU A 13 11.82 -10.16 2.26
N TRP A 14 11.20 -9.02 1.95
CA TRP A 14 9.91 -8.98 1.26
C TRP A 14 10.01 -9.07 -0.26
N LYS A 15 11.19 -8.83 -0.84
CA LYS A 15 11.41 -8.78 -2.29
C LYS A 15 10.93 -10.03 -3.00
N GLU A 16 11.44 -11.20 -2.60
CA GLU A 16 11.18 -12.46 -3.32
C GLU A 16 9.69 -12.78 -3.36
N ARG A 17 9.03 -12.63 -2.21
CA ARG A 17 7.59 -12.86 -2.11
C ARG A 17 6.80 -11.84 -2.93
N PHE A 18 7.20 -10.58 -2.91
CA PHE A 18 6.58 -9.54 -3.73
C PHE A 18 6.67 -9.90 -5.22
N LEU A 19 7.84 -10.30 -5.74
CA LEU A 19 7.99 -10.64 -7.16
C LEU A 19 7.13 -11.84 -7.55
N GLU A 20 7.07 -12.86 -6.69
CA GLU A 20 6.21 -14.04 -6.90
C GLU A 20 4.72 -13.66 -6.97
N ASP A 21 4.27 -12.83 -6.03
CA ASP A 21 2.88 -12.41 -5.92
C ASP A 21 2.49 -11.41 -7.03
N TYR A 22 3.38 -10.47 -7.36
CA TYR A 22 3.20 -9.49 -8.44
C TYR A 22 3.08 -10.17 -9.81
N GLY A 23 3.88 -11.21 -10.06
CA GLY A 23 3.83 -11.99 -11.30
C GLY A 23 2.53 -12.77 -11.52
N LYS A 24 1.67 -12.87 -10.50
CA LYS A 24 0.37 -13.55 -10.55
C LYS A 24 -0.82 -12.60 -10.73
N ILE A 25 -0.59 -11.28 -10.75
CA ILE A 25 -1.65 -10.29 -10.93
C ILE A 25 -2.25 -10.46 -12.32
N ARG A 26 -3.59 -10.58 -12.38
CA ARG A 26 -4.35 -10.69 -13.63
C ARG A 26 -5.20 -9.45 -13.86
N GLU A 27 -5.64 -9.24 -15.09
CA GLU A 27 -6.44 -8.06 -15.45
C GLU A 27 -7.82 -8.04 -14.77
N GLU A 28 -8.39 -9.20 -14.44
CA GLU A 28 -9.65 -9.27 -13.67
C GLU A 28 -9.49 -8.71 -12.26
N ASP A 29 -8.31 -8.88 -11.65
CA ASP A 29 -8.01 -8.35 -10.32
C ASP A 29 -7.97 -6.80 -10.35
N LEU A 30 -7.55 -6.21 -11.48
CA LEU A 30 -7.45 -4.76 -11.66
C LEU A 30 -8.81 -4.11 -11.91
N LYS A 31 -9.71 -4.76 -12.65
CA LYS A 31 -11.07 -4.24 -12.91
C LYS A 31 -11.87 -4.04 -11.63
N THR A 32 -11.75 -4.98 -10.69
CA THR A 32 -12.45 -4.88 -9.40
C THR A 32 -11.97 -3.64 -8.63
N ILE A 33 -10.65 -3.41 -8.60
CA ILE A 33 -10.07 -2.23 -7.95
C ILE A 33 -10.50 -0.94 -8.66
N GLU A 34 -10.51 -0.92 -10.00
CA GLU A 34 -10.96 0.22 -10.79
C GLU A 34 -12.39 0.64 -10.45
N GLU A 35 -13.29 -0.33 -10.29
CA GLU A 35 -14.67 -0.07 -9.87
C GLU A 35 -14.74 0.48 -8.43
N ASP A 36 -14.02 -0.14 -7.50
CA ASP A 36 -14.03 0.23 -6.08
C ASP A 36 -13.48 1.64 -5.82
N ILE A 37 -12.54 2.14 -6.64
CA ILE A 37 -11.91 3.46 -6.45
C ILE A 37 -12.50 4.55 -7.33
N ARG A 38 -13.51 4.26 -8.16
CA ARG A 38 -14.01 5.19 -9.18
C ARG A 38 -14.44 6.55 -8.60
N ASP A 39 -15.04 6.54 -7.42
CA ASP A 39 -15.48 7.76 -6.72
C ASP A 39 -14.30 8.54 -6.12
N LEU A 40 -13.20 7.84 -5.78
CA LEU A 40 -12.00 8.44 -5.20
C LEU A 40 -11.09 9.00 -6.30
N PHE A 41 -10.90 8.27 -7.40
CA PHE A 41 -10.00 8.61 -8.49
C PHE A 41 -10.66 8.30 -9.84
N PRO A 42 -11.34 9.28 -10.46
CA PRO A 42 -12.01 9.08 -11.75
C PRO A 42 -10.98 8.77 -12.85
N ASN A 43 -11.19 7.68 -13.58
CA ASN A 43 -10.30 7.18 -14.65
C ASN A 43 -8.89 6.79 -14.16
N PRO A 44 -8.77 5.79 -13.27
CA PRO A 44 -7.47 5.38 -12.75
C PRO A 44 -6.61 4.74 -13.85
N GLU A 45 -5.35 5.16 -13.91
CA GLU A 45 -4.38 4.57 -14.83
C GLU A 45 -3.95 3.18 -14.35
N ARG A 46 -3.53 2.31 -15.29
CA ARG A 46 -3.05 0.95 -14.98
C ARG A 46 -1.94 0.94 -13.91
N ARG A 47 -1.09 1.95 -13.89
CA ARG A 47 -0.01 2.13 -12.90
C ARG A 47 -0.56 2.24 -11.47
N LEU A 48 -1.62 3.03 -11.25
CA LEU A 48 -2.30 3.12 -9.95
C LEU A 48 -2.94 1.78 -9.57
N LEU A 49 -3.61 1.13 -10.52
CA LEU A 49 -4.28 -0.15 -10.28
C LEU A 49 -3.29 -1.25 -9.85
N LEU A 50 -2.12 -1.32 -10.50
CA LEU A 50 -1.03 -2.22 -10.12
C LEU A 50 -0.47 -1.90 -8.73
N ALA A 51 -0.33 -0.61 -8.40
CA ALA A 51 0.15 -0.19 -7.09
C ALA A 51 -0.85 -0.61 -6.00
N LEU A 52 -2.14 -0.31 -6.18
CA LEU A 52 -3.21 -0.71 -5.26
C LEU A 52 -3.31 -2.23 -5.11
N ARG A 53 -3.22 -2.98 -6.21
CA ARG A 53 -3.21 -4.45 -6.14
C ARG A 53 -2.02 -4.97 -5.35
N SER A 54 -0.86 -4.35 -5.52
CA SER A 54 0.33 -4.69 -4.74
C SER A 54 0.17 -4.36 -3.26
N MET A 55 -0.54 -3.28 -2.92
CA MET A 55 -0.92 -2.97 -1.54
C MET A 55 -1.82 -4.04 -0.92
N TYR A 56 -2.75 -4.61 -1.69
CA TYR A 56 -3.60 -5.72 -1.23
C TYR A 56 -2.79 -6.98 -0.95
N LEU A 57 -1.88 -7.34 -1.86
CA LEU A 57 -0.94 -8.45 -1.70
C LEU A 57 -0.09 -8.25 -0.42
N GLY A 58 0.41 -7.03 -0.23
CA GLY A 58 1.15 -6.63 0.96
C GLY A 58 0.35 -6.82 2.24
N GLY A 59 -0.90 -6.34 2.23
CA GLY A 59 -1.84 -6.42 3.34
C GLY A 59 -2.41 -7.81 3.63
N MET A 60 -2.02 -8.83 2.86
CA MET A 60 -2.63 -10.15 2.77
C MET A 60 -4.05 -10.06 2.20
N GLU A 61 -4.23 -10.48 0.95
CA GLU A 61 -5.50 -10.33 0.20
C GLU A 61 -6.75 -10.69 0.99
N LYS A 62 -6.72 -11.79 1.75
CA LYS A 62 -7.84 -12.24 2.59
C LYS A 62 -8.36 -11.20 3.58
N ARG A 63 -7.50 -10.29 4.04
CA ARG A 63 -7.90 -9.21 4.97
C ARG A 63 -8.65 -8.09 4.26
N VAL A 64 -8.37 -7.91 2.97
CA VAL A 64 -8.95 -6.89 2.10
C VAL A 64 -10.23 -7.41 1.41
N GLU A 65 -10.60 -8.67 1.62
CA GLU A 65 -11.93 -9.19 1.27
C GLU A 65 -13.04 -8.50 2.09
N ASP A 66 -12.72 -8.05 3.31
CA ASP A 66 -13.61 -7.24 4.14
C ASP A 66 -13.78 -5.84 3.54
N GLU A 67 -15.03 -5.44 3.29
CA GLU A 67 -15.37 -4.20 2.58
C GLU A 67 -14.86 -2.94 3.29
N GLU A 68 -14.89 -2.93 4.63
CA GLU A 68 -14.45 -1.77 5.39
C GLU A 68 -12.92 -1.62 5.33
N ILE A 69 -12.20 -2.74 5.45
CA ILE A 69 -10.75 -2.75 5.27
C ILE A 69 -10.38 -2.39 3.84
N ARG A 70 -11.10 -2.91 2.84
CA ARG A 70 -10.89 -2.59 1.42
C ARG A 70 -11.07 -1.11 1.15
N ARG A 71 -12.16 -0.52 1.63
CA ARG A 71 -12.44 0.91 1.49
C ARG A 71 -11.29 1.77 2.03
N TRP A 72 -10.82 1.51 3.25
CA TRP A 72 -9.76 2.32 3.84
C TRP A 72 -8.37 2.03 3.25
N THR A 73 -8.13 0.80 2.79
CA THR A 73 -6.93 0.45 2.01
C THR A 73 -6.90 1.21 0.68
N ASN A 74 -8.05 1.29 -0.01
CA ASN A 74 -8.19 2.05 -1.25
C ASN A 74 -8.00 3.55 -1.05
N PHE A 75 -8.67 4.10 -0.04
CA PHE A 75 -8.49 5.50 0.33
C PHE A 75 -7.02 5.83 0.58
N ALA A 76 -6.35 5.08 1.46
CA ALA A 76 -4.94 5.29 1.77
C ALA A 76 -4.02 5.10 0.56
N GLY A 77 -4.29 4.12 -0.29
CA GLY A 77 -3.52 3.89 -1.50
C GLY A 77 -3.68 5.01 -2.53
N VAL A 78 -4.90 5.54 -2.72
CA VAL A 78 -5.16 6.69 -3.59
C VAL A 78 -4.44 7.93 -3.08
N GLU A 79 -4.53 8.22 -1.78
CA GLU A 79 -3.84 9.38 -1.19
C GLU A 79 -2.31 9.23 -1.28
N THR A 80 -1.78 8.02 -1.04
CA THR A 80 -0.35 7.75 -1.23
C THR A 80 0.06 7.98 -2.69
N TYR A 81 -0.74 7.54 -3.65
CA TYR A 81 -0.45 7.72 -5.07
C TYR A 81 -0.44 9.20 -5.45
N ARG A 82 -1.44 9.96 -5.01
CA ARG A 82 -1.52 11.41 -5.25
C ARG A 82 -0.29 12.15 -4.74
N THR A 83 0.19 11.78 -3.54
CA THR A 83 1.31 12.45 -2.89
C THR A 83 2.66 12.08 -3.52
N PHE A 84 2.86 10.82 -3.92
CA PHE A 84 4.19 10.31 -4.26
C PHE A 84 4.38 9.80 -5.70
N ASN A 85 3.34 9.74 -6.53
CA ASN A 85 3.50 9.25 -7.90
C ASN A 85 4.37 10.16 -8.78
N SER A 86 4.39 11.46 -8.51
CA SER A 86 5.19 12.43 -9.28
C SER A 86 6.64 12.55 -8.79
N PHE A 87 6.95 12.09 -7.58
CA PHE A 87 8.30 12.19 -7.03
C PHE A 87 8.52 11.20 -5.86
N PRO A 88 9.56 10.35 -5.91
CA PRO A 88 10.54 10.16 -6.99
C PRO A 88 9.97 9.48 -8.25
N HIS A 89 10.62 9.62 -9.41
CA HIS A 89 10.24 8.91 -10.64
C HIS A 89 10.58 7.42 -10.53
N LEU A 90 9.67 6.65 -9.93
CA LEU A 90 9.77 5.19 -9.81
C LEU A 90 9.28 4.51 -11.10
N SER A 91 9.87 3.36 -11.44
CA SER A 91 9.26 2.41 -12.37
C SER A 91 7.94 1.85 -11.81
N ASP A 92 7.11 1.26 -12.67
CA ASP A 92 5.85 0.64 -12.23
C ASP A 92 6.08 -0.45 -11.18
N LEU A 93 7.18 -1.22 -11.32
CA LEU A 93 7.54 -2.29 -10.39
C LEU A 93 8.04 -1.76 -9.04
N GLU A 94 8.84 -0.69 -9.05
CA GLU A 94 9.29 -0.02 -7.82
C GLU A 94 8.12 0.63 -7.08
N LEU A 95 7.21 1.29 -7.80
CA LEU A 95 6.01 1.86 -7.20
C LEU A 95 5.11 0.77 -6.61
N ALA A 96 4.93 -0.34 -7.34
CA ALA A 96 4.22 -1.51 -6.85
C ALA A 96 4.85 -2.08 -5.57
N PHE A 97 6.19 -2.17 -5.51
CA PHE A 97 6.88 -2.61 -4.30
C PHE A 97 6.67 -1.66 -3.11
N VAL A 98 6.72 -0.34 -3.35
CA VAL A 98 6.41 0.67 -2.32
C VAL A 98 5.01 0.43 -1.74
N PHE A 99 4.02 0.25 -2.60
CA PHE A 99 2.65 0.00 -2.17
C PHE A 99 2.50 -1.34 -1.46
N TYR A 100 3.19 -2.39 -1.91
CA TYR A 100 3.26 -3.67 -1.21
C TYR A 100 3.82 -3.51 0.21
N ALA A 101 4.92 -2.76 0.37
CA ALA A 101 5.53 -2.50 1.66
C ALA A 101 4.61 -1.68 2.59
N ILE A 102 3.90 -0.69 2.06
CA ILE A 102 2.89 0.07 2.82
C ILE A 102 1.73 -0.85 3.23
N GLY A 103 1.22 -1.67 2.31
CA GLY A 103 0.14 -2.62 2.59
C GLY A 103 0.48 -3.58 3.73
N LYS A 104 1.72 -4.11 3.76
CA LYS A 104 2.25 -4.96 4.85
C LYS A 104 2.18 -4.30 6.22
N ILE A 105 2.16 -2.97 6.29
CA ILE A 105 2.23 -2.20 7.53
C ILE A 105 0.86 -1.64 7.89
N PHE A 106 0.19 -1.00 6.93
CA PHE A 106 -1.05 -0.27 7.12
C PHE A 106 -2.26 -1.19 7.32
N VAL A 107 -2.44 -2.21 6.47
CA VAL A 107 -3.63 -3.09 6.53
C VAL A 107 -3.75 -3.82 7.88
N PRO A 108 -2.67 -4.34 8.50
CA PRO A 108 -2.75 -4.86 9.86
C PRO A 108 -3.22 -3.85 10.91
N LEU A 109 -2.89 -2.55 10.76
CA LEU A 109 -3.30 -1.51 11.70
C LEU A 109 -4.80 -1.23 11.62
N LEU A 110 -5.38 -1.29 10.41
CA LEU A 110 -6.82 -1.16 10.22
C LEU A 110 -7.63 -2.23 10.99
N LEU A 111 -7.05 -3.42 11.15
CA LEU A 111 -7.67 -4.56 11.84
C LEU A 111 -7.55 -4.51 13.37
N HIS A 112 -6.78 -3.58 13.92
CA HIS A 112 -6.59 -3.48 15.37
C HIS A 112 -7.94 -3.21 16.07
N GLU A 113 -8.09 -3.59 17.34
CA GLU A 113 -9.36 -3.46 18.09
C GLU A 113 -9.89 -2.02 18.20
N ARG A 114 -9.01 -1.03 17.98
CA ARG A 114 -9.32 0.41 17.90
C ARG A 114 -9.27 0.98 16.48
N GLY A 115 -9.09 0.11 15.49
CA GLY A 115 -9.01 0.46 14.09
C GLY A 115 -10.39 0.74 13.50
N VAL A 116 -10.46 0.65 12.18
CA VAL A 116 -11.63 1.13 11.42
C VAL A 116 -12.90 0.34 11.69
N LYS A 117 -12.77 -0.91 12.15
CA LYS A 117 -13.93 -1.76 12.50
C LYS A 117 -14.58 -1.41 13.84
N SER A 118 -13.94 -0.58 14.67
CA SER A 118 -14.44 -0.24 15.99
C SER A 118 -15.72 0.61 15.92
N GLU A 119 -16.66 0.37 16.83
CA GLU A 119 -17.90 1.16 16.95
C GLU A 119 -17.61 2.64 17.19
N SER A 120 -16.54 2.96 17.91
CA SER A 120 -16.10 4.34 18.13
C SER A 120 -15.71 5.03 16.83
N PHE A 121 -14.99 4.33 15.93
CA PHE A 121 -14.61 4.87 14.64
C PHE A 121 -15.82 5.06 13.72
N LYS A 122 -16.72 4.08 13.69
CA LYS A 122 -17.94 4.12 12.88
C LYS A 122 -18.91 5.25 13.23
N ARG A 123 -18.86 5.73 14.48
CA ARG A 123 -19.68 6.87 14.95
C ARG A 123 -19.13 8.24 14.57
N LEU A 124 -17.89 8.31 14.11
CA LEU A 124 -17.29 9.55 13.63
C LEU A 124 -17.97 10.00 12.32
N SER A 125 -17.87 11.30 12.02
CA SER A 125 -18.25 11.81 10.71
C SER A 125 -17.31 11.23 9.64
N LYS A 126 -17.74 11.22 8.37
CA LYS A 126 -16.88 10.75 7.26
C LYS A 126 -15.54 11.51 7.22
N GLU A 127 -15.58 12.83 7.42
CA GLU A 127 -14.39 13.69 7.43
C GLU A 127 -13.45 13.33 8.59
N ASP A 128 -13.99 13.09 9.79
CA ASP A 128 -13.20 12.68 10.94
C ASP A 128 -12.60 11.28 10.77
N GLN A 129 -13.31 10.37 10.10
CA GLN A 129 -12.80 9.04 9.76
C GLN A 129 -11.64 9.14 8.77
N GLU A 130 -11.79 9.92 7.70
CA GLU A 130 -10.74 10.16 6.71
C GLU A 130 -9.52 10.80 7.37
N LYS A 131 -9.73 11.80 8.23
CA LYS A 131 -8.66 12.43 9.00
C LYS A 131 -7.92 11.44 9.89
N ALA A 132 -8.63 10.62 10.67
CA ALA A 132 -7.99 9.63 11.53
C ALA A 132 -7.18 8.60 10.74
N VAL A 133 -7.65 8.20 9.56
CA VAL A 133 -6.89 7.30 8.67
C VAL A 133 -5.69 8.00 8.06
N MET A 134 -5.82 9.27 7.68
CA MET A 134 -4.71 10.10 7.20
C MET A 134 -3.62 10.29 8.26
N ASP A 135 -4.00 10.54 9.52
CA ASP A 135 -3.04 10.71 10.61
C ASP A 135 -2.16 9.45 10.78
N GLU A 136 -2.76 8.25 10.70
CA GLU A 136 -2.02 6.98 10.74
C GLU A 136 -1.16 6.78 9.47
N LEU A 137 -1.66 7.19 8.31
CA LEU A 137 -0.95 7.10 7.05
C LEU A 137 0.27 8.03 7.00
N ASP A 138 0.16 9.24 7.53
CA ASP A 138 1.27 10.21 7.67
C ASP A 138 2.39 9.62 8.52
N VAL A 139 2.04 9.00 9.66
CA VAL A 139 3.02 8.29 10.51
C VAL A 139 3.74 7.19 9.73
N ILE A 140 3.04 6.46 8.86
CA ILE A 140 3.67 5.44 8.00
C ILE A 140 4.55 6.07 6.93
N TRP A 141 4.13 7.18 6.32
CA TRP A 141 4.95 7.87 5.33
C TRP A 141 6.26 8.37 5.94
N GLU A 142 6.21 9.00 7.11
CA GLU A 142 7.39 9.50 7.82
C GLU A 142 8.34 8.36 8.25
N ASN A 143 7.80 7.26 8.75
CA ASN A 143 8.61 6.19 9.35
C ASN A 143 9.05 5.10 8.37
N HIS A 144 8.26 4.84 7.33
CA HIS A 144 8.43 3.67 6.47
C HIS A 144 8.65 4.05 5.01
N LEU A 145 7.81 4.90 4.42
CA LEU A 145 7.90 5.20 2.99
C LEU A 145 9.29 5.69 2.60
N ILE A 146 9.85 6.66 3.34
CA ILE A 146 11.20 7.19 3.07
C ILE A 146 12.26 6.08 3.08
N ARG A 147 12.17 5.15 4.03
CA ARG A 147 13.12 4.04 4.16
C ARG A 147 12.97 3.03 3.02
N VAL A 148 11.74 2.78 2.59
CA VAL A 148 11.46 1.93 1.42
C VAL A 148 12.06 2.57 0.18
N LEU A 149 11.84 3.88 -0.03
CA LEU A 149 12.43 4.62 -1.15
C LEU A 149 13.97 4.57 -1.15
N GLN A 150 14.60 4.66 0.02
CA GLN A 150 16.06 4.57 0.17
C GLN A 150 16.62 3.19 -0.19
N ILE A 151 15.86 2.11 0.04
CA ILE A 151 16.35 0.75 -0.23
C ILE A 151 16.06 0.28 -1.66
N LEU A 152 15.10 0.89 -2.37
CA LEU A 152 14.72 0.51 -3.74
C LEU A 152 15.91 0.29 -4.69
N PRO A 153 16.92 1.17 -4.78
CA PRO A 153 18.06 0.97 -5.68
C PRO A 153 18.88 -0.30 -5.37
N TYR A 154 18.84 -0.77 -4.12
CA TYR A 154 19.55 -1.96 -3.66
C TYR A 154 18.72 -3.23 -3.76
N LEU A 155 17.40 -3.10 -3.93
CA LEU A 155 16.51 -4.25 -4.08
C LEU A 155 16.66 -4.89 -5.45
N ASP A 156 17.16 -4.19 -6.46
CA ASP A 156 17.42 -4.75 -7.79
C ASP A 156 16.18 -5.51 -8.33
N LEU A 157 15.03 -4.83 -8.31
CA LEU A 157 13.73 -5.41 -8.69
C LEU A 157 13.66 -5.76 -10.18
N ASN A 158 14.49 -5.11 -11.00
CA ASN A 158 14.47 -5.25 -12.46
C ASN A 158 15.44 -6.32 -13.00
N SER A 159 16.31 -6.92 -12.17
CA SER A 159 17.33 -7.88 -12.65
C SER A 159 16.82 -9.27 -13.00
N THR A 160 15.58 -9.61 -12.64
CA THR A 160 14.96 -10.90 -12.98
C THR A 160 14.45 -11.01 -14.42
N SER A 161 14.77 -10.05 -15.29
CA SER A 161 14.46 -10.10 -16.72
C SER A 161 15.65 -10.69 -17.50
N ASN A 162 15.90 -12.00 -17.37
CA ASN A 162 16.77 -12.76 -18.28
C ASN A 162 16.19 -14.15 -18.52
#